data_AF-A0A410JQD2-F1
#
_entry.id   AF-A0A410JQD2-F1
#
_cell.length_a   1.000
_cell.length_b   1.000
_cell.length_c   1.000
_cell.angle_alpha   90.00
_cell.angle_beta   90.00
_cell.angle_gamma   90.00
#
_symmetry.space_group_name_H-M   'P 1'
#
loop_
_entity.id
_entity.type
_entity.pdbx_description
1 polymer ?
#
loop_
_entity_poly.entity_id
_entity_poly.type
_entity_poly.pdbx_seq_one_letter_code
_entity_poly.pdbx_strand_id
1 'polypeptide(L)'
;MYTFTGELPYMNPVAYWVQSNDMVLGLDWFLGKDYPLYQKMGIPQYIRNNFKPQDLKISIAESMARQLVPMDITKRKFVEKMIYAGKVLLATQAFLPEKSAQEIMQYSSEQWQWCVDNEADMYVYFTESEYFFDEDKKLSERFIEPAPFSKFFTDTDNETPGRVGAWMGLQICHAYLKQNPKVDLATFLSDNDYLKIFKDSKYKPIK
;
A
#
# COMPACT_ATOMS: atom_id res chain seq x y z
N MET A 1 -11.17 -6.56 22.51
CA MET A 1 -11.65 -5.76 21.36
C MET A 1 -12.46 -4.62 21.93
N TYR A 2 -11.99 -3.40 21.75
CA TYR A 2 -12.70 -2.20 22.21
C TYR A 2 -13.22 -1.44 20.99
N THR A 3 -14.51 -1.11 20.98
CA THR A 3 -15.13 -0.28 19.94
C THR A 3 -15.27 1.14 20.49
N PHE A 4 -14.64 2.11 19.83
CA PHE A 4 -14.68 3.51 20.24
C PHE A 4 -15.13 4.40 19.08
N THR A 5 -15.97 5.38 19.41
CA THR A 5 -16.40 6.41 18.47
C THR A 5 -15.57 7.68 18.70
N GLY A 6 -14.76 8.08 17.71
CA GLY A 6 -14.15 9.42 17.67
C GLY A 6 -12.68 9.60 18.09
N GLU A 7 -11.93 8.58 18.52
CA GLU A 7 -10.51 8.76 18.93
C GLU A 7 -9.48 8.51 17.82
N LEU A 8 -9.79 7.65 16.84
CA LEU A 8 -8.84 7.30 15.78
C LEU A 8 -8.93 8.25 14.57
N PRO A 9 -7.79 8.74 14.04
CA PRO A 9 -7.78 9.48 12.79
C PRO A 9 -8.35 8.66 11.64
N TYR A 10 -9.10 9.30 10.75
CA TYR A 10 -9.71 8.63 9.59
C TYR A 10 -8.68 8.00 8.62
N MET A 11 -7.42 8.47 8.66
CA MET A 11 -6.31 7.89 7.90
C MET A 11 -5.81 6.56 8.49
N ASN A 12 -6.04 6.32 9.77
CA ASN A 12 -5.68 5.10 10.49
C ASN A 12 -6.86 4.65 11.37
N PRO A 13 -7.96 4.16 10.74
CA PRO A 13 -9.21 3.88 11.44
C PRO A 13 -9.17 2.62 12.30
N VAL A 14 -8.08 1.85 12.24
CA VAL A 14 -7.84 0.65 13.06
C VAL A 14 -6.44 0.74 13.66
N ALA A 15 -6.33 0.44 14.94
CA ALA A 15 -5.06 0.30 15.63
C ALA A 15 -4.98 -1.06 16.33
N TYR A 16 -3.86 -1.77 16.12
CA TYR A 16 -3.57 -3.05 16.74
C TYR A 16 -2.19 -3.00 17.41
N TRP A 17 -2.14 -3.37 18.69
CA TRP A 17 -0.90 -3.42 19.49
C TRP A 17 -0.57 -4.86 19.85
N VAL A 18 0.51 -5.38 19.27
CA VAL A 18 0.90 -6.79 19.43
C VAL A 18 1.34 -7.13 20.86
N GLN A 19 1.90 -6.17 21.60
CA GLN A 19 2.44 -6.41 22.95
C GLN A 19 1.34 -6.67 23.98
N SER A 20 0.21 -5.97 23.87
CA SER A 20 -0.94 -6.13 24.76
C SER A 20 -2.08 -6.95 24.14
N ASN A 21 -1.98 -7.26 22.85
CA ASN A 21 -3.04 -7.89 22.05
C ASN A 21 -4.35 -7.07 22.04
N ASP A 22 -4.23 -5.74 22.07
CA ASP A 22 -5.36 -4.82 22.00
C ASP A 22 -5.65 -4.39 20.57
N MET A 23 -6.94 -4.28 20.24
CA MET A 23 -7.40 -3.74 18.97
C MET A 23 -8.51 -2.71 19.21
N VAL A 24 -8.34 -1.54 18.62
CA VAL A 24 -9.30 -0.43 18.63
C VAL A 24 -9.79 -0.19 17.21
N LEU A 25 -11.10 -0.12 17.05
CA LEU A 25 -11.78 0.07 15.77
C LEU A 25 -12.59 1.36 15.77
N GLY A 26 -12.26 2.28 14.85
CA GLY A 26 -13.05 3.46 14.55
C GLY A 26 -14.19 3.13 13.59
N LEU A 27 -15.24 2.51 14.10
CA LEU A 27 -16.37 2.04 13.27
C LEU A 27 -17.11 3.18 12.55
N ASP A 28 -17.04 4.39 13.10
CA ASP A 28 -17.60 5.60 12.49
C ASP A 28 -17.00 5.90 11.12
N TRP A 29 -15.84 5.33 10.77
CA TRP A 29 -15.19 5.48 9.45
C TRP A 29 -15.67 4.47 8.41
N PHE A 30 -16.60 3.57 8.75
CA PHE A 30 -17.08 2.53 7.83
C PHE A 30 -18.60 2.57 7.60
N LEU A 31 -19.21 3.75 7.74
CA LEU A 31 -20.67 3.96 7.58
C LEU A 31 -21.12 4.10 6.12
N GLY A 32 -20.19 4.03 5.17
CA GLY A 32 -20.42 4.21 3.74
C GLY A 32 -19.87 5.54 3.24
N LYS A 33 -19.26 5.53 2.05
CA LYS A 33 -18.59 6.68 1.43
C LYS A 33 -19.42 7.98 1.34
N ASP A 34 -20.75 7.85 1.31
CA ASP A 34 -21.71 8.93 1.14
C ASP A 34 -22.32 9.40 2.48
N TYR A 35 -21.81 8.91 3.62
CA TYR A 35 -22.26 9.35 4.95
C TYR A 35 -22.08 10.88 5.10
N PRO A 36 -23.16 11.65 5.40
CA PRO A 36 -23.14 13.11 5.30
C PRO A 36 -22.07 13.80 6.15
N LEU A 37 -21.69 13.20 7.29
CA LEU A 37 -20.72 13.81 8.19
C LEU A 37 -19.32 13.89 7.56
N TYR A 38 -18.92 12.91 6.75
CA TYR A 38 -17.58 12.89 6.16
C TYR A 38 -17.35 14.09 5.21
N GLN A 39 -18.37 14.49 4.46
CA GLN A 39 -18.32 15.68 3.60
C GLN A 39 -18.24 16.96 4.43
N LYS A 40 -19.05 17.06 5.50
CA LYS A 40 -19.03 18.21 6.42
C LYS A 40 -17.67 18.37 7.13
N MET A 41 -16.98 17.26 7.37
CA MET A 41 -15.61 17.25 7.93
C MET A 41 -14.52 17.54 6.90
N GLY A 42 -14.86 17.72 5.62
CA GLY A 42 -13.89 17.99 4.55
C GLY A 42 -13.04 16.78 4.16
N ILE A 43 -13.49 15.56 4.45
CA ILE A 43 -12.73 14.35 4.11
C ILE A 43 -12.72 14.16 2.58
N PRO A 44 -11.53 14.07 1.95
CA PRO A 44 -11.43 13.93 0.50
C PRO A 44 -12.19 12.72 -0.05
N GLN A 45 -12.77 12.84 -1.24
CA GLN A 45 -13.56 11.78 -1.86
C GLN A 45 -12.77 10.47 -2.04
N TYR A 46 -11.49 10.56 -2.42
CA TYR A 46 -10.64 9.38 -2.64
C TYR A 46 -10.41 8.56 -1.36
N ILE A 47 -10.40 9.23 -0.18
CA ILE A 47 -10.36 8.57 1.12
C ILE A 47 -11.72 7.95 1.45
N ARG A 48 -12.80 8.72 1.27
CA ARG A 48 -14.16 8.25 1.58
C ARG A 48 -14.58 7.04 0.76
N ASN A 49 -14.03 6.85 -0.45
CA ASN A 49 -14.31 5.67 -1.27
C ASN A 49 -13.99 4.34 -0.57
N ASN A 50 -13.11 4.38 0.43
CA ASN A 50 -12.64 3.25 1.23
C ASN A 50 -13.37 3.12 2.59
N PHE A 51 -14.44 3.89 2.81
CA PHE A 51 -15.21 3.93 4.07
C PHE A 51 -16.48 3.07 4.02
N LYS A 52 -16.44 1.92 3.33
CA LYS A 52 -17.59 1.00 3.28
C LYS A 52 -17.46 -0.09 4.36
N PRO A 53 -18.57 -0.68 4.84
CA PRO A 53 -18.50 -1.75 5.84
C PRO A 53 -17.59 -2.93 5.46
N GLN A 54 -17.53 -3.26 4.17
CA GLN A 54 -16.68 -4.32 3.64
C GLN A 54 -15.17 -4.02 3.73
N ASP A 55 -14.79 -2.74 3.80
CA ASP A 55 -13.40 -2.28 3.86
C ASP A 55 -12.80 -2.42 5.26
N LEU A 56 -13.65 -2.52 6.30
CA LEU A 56 -13.20 -2.70 7.70
C LEU A 56 -12.28 -3.91 7.86
N LYS A 57 -12.61 -5.03 7.19
CA LYS A 57 -11.78 -6.25 7.24
C LYS A 57 -10.39 -6.01 6.66
N ILE A 58 -10.30 -5.23 5.58
CA ILE A 58 -9.03 -4.87 4.95
C ILE A 58 -8.22 -4.00 5.89
N SER A 59 -8.83 -2.98 6.51
CA SER A 59 -8.13 -2.12 7.47
C SER A 59 -7.64 -2.88 8.72
N ILE A 60 -8.41 -3.86 9.21
CA ILE A 60 -7.97 -4.73 10.31
C ILE A 60 -6.76 -5.57 9.87
N ALA A 61 -6.86 -6.25 8.73
CA ALA A 61 -5.79 -7.09 8.20
C ALA A 61 -4.51 -6.27 7.93
N GLU A 62 -4.64 -5.06 7.40
CA GLU A 62 -3.51 -4.16 7.15
C GLU A 62 -2.87 -3.67 8.45
N SER A 63 -3.67 -3.31 9.47
CA SER A 63 -3.14 -2.94 10.78
C SER A 63 -2.37 -4.08 11.44
N MET A 64 -2.82 -5.32 11.25
CA MET A 64 -2.10 -6.51 11.72
C MET A 64 -0.83 -6.75 10.91
N ALA A 65 -0.91 -6.63 9.57
CA ALA A 65 0.22 -6.82 8.67
C ALA A 65 1.37 -5.85 8.97
N ARG A 66 1.07 -4.59 9.30
CA ARG A 66 2.06 -3.58 9.69
C ARG A 66 2.81 -3.94 10.98
N GLN A 67 2.23 -4.72 11.88
CA GLN A 67 2.93 -5.22 13.07
C GLN A 67 3.84 -6.42 12.75
N LEU A 68 3.58 -7.16 11.67
CA LEU A 68 4.40 -8.29 11.23
C LEU A 68 5.58 -7.87 10.35
N VAL A 69 5.46 -6.77 9.61
CA VAL A 69 6.53 -6.26 8.76
C VAL A 69 7.34 -5.23 9.55
N PRO A 70 8.57 -5.57 9.98
CA PRO A 70 9.39 -4.66 10.77
C PRO A 70 9.67 -3.38 9.99
N MET A 71 9.31 -2.24 10.59
CA MET A 71 9.66 -0.94 10.05
C MET A 71 11.07 -0.56 10.49
N ASP A 72 11.96 -0.36 9.53
CA ASP A 72 13.32 0.12 9.77
C ASP A 72 13.46 1.54 9.24
N ILE A 73 13.57 2.50 10.16
CA ILE A 73 13.67 3.94 9.85
C ILE A 73 14.96 4.32 9.10
N THR A 74 15.96 3.44 9.07
CA THR A 74 17.20 3.66 8.34
C THR A 74 17.05 3.39 6.84
N LYS A 75 15.96 2.74 6.43
CA LYS A 75 15.63 2.41 5.03
C LYS A 75 14.97 3.62 4.36
N ARG A 76 15.79 4.46 3.75
CA ARG A 76 15.35 5.77 3.23
C ARG A 76 15.11 5.78 1.74
N LYS A 77 15.67 4.83 0.99
CA LYS A 77 15.57 4.82 -0.48
C LYS A 77 14.15 4.52 -0.92
N PHE A 78 13.72 5.11 -2.01
CA PHE A 78 12.36 4.96 -2.52
C PHE A 78 11.99 3.49 -2.74
N VAL A 79 12.87 2.69 -3.38
CA VAL A 79 12.62 1.26 -3.61
C VAL A 79 12.45 0.46 -2.33
N GLU A 80 13.16 0.83 -1.26
CA GLU A 80 13.03 0.19 0.04
C GLU A 80 11.64 0.43 0.64
N LYS A 81 11.14 1.67 0.52
CA LYS A 81 9.78 2.04 0.95
C LYS A 81 8.70 1.38 0.10
N MET A 82 8.94 1.24 -1.21
CA MET A 82 8.04 0.48 -2.10
C MET A 82 7.96 -0.98 -1.67
N ILE A 83 9.09 -1.63 -1.41
CA ILE A 83 9.13 -3.02 -0.95
C ILE A 83 8.45 -3.18 0.42
N TYR A 84 8.67 -2.25 1.35
CA TYR A 84 7.94 -2.25 2.63
C TYR A 84 6.42 -2.20 2.40
N ALA A 85 5.93 -1.28 1.56
CA ALA A 85 4.51 -1.21 1.22
C ALA A 85 4.00 -2.50 0.56
N GLY A 86 4.78 -3.08 -0.37
CA GLY A 86 4.47 -4.35 -1.02
C GLY A 86 4.39 -5.52 -0.04
N LYS A 87 5.28 -5.59 0.95
CA LYS A 87 5.24 -6.60 2.02
C LYS A 87 4.00 -6.47 2.89
N VAL A 88 3.62 -5.25 3.27
CA VAL A 88 2.38 -5.01 4.02
C VAL A 88 1.17 -5.47 3.22
N LEU A 89 1.11 -5.17 1.91
CA LEU A 89 0.03 -5.62 1.03
C LEU A 89 -0.02 -7.15 0.91
N LEU A 90 1.12 -7.82 0.73
CA LEU A 90 1.20 -9.28 0.70
C LEU A 90 0.75 -9.94 2.01
N ALA A 91 1.21 -9.42 3.14
CA ALA A 91 0.78 -9.90 4.45
C ALA A 91 -0.74 -9.68 4.66
N THR A 92 -1.27 -8.55 4.21
CA THR A 92 -2.71 -8.26 4.24
C THR A 92 -3.49 -9.27 3.38
N GLN A 93 -3.00 -9.59 2.19
CA GLN A 93 -3.60 -10.60 1.31
C GLN A 93 -3.56 -12.00 1.93
N ALA A 94 -2.48 -12.35 2.64
CA ALA A 94 -2.39 -13.64 3.33
C ALA A 94 -3.42 -13.79 4.45
N PHE A 95 -3.86 -12.69 5.08
CA PHE A 95 -4.96 -12.70 6.05
C PHE A 95 -6.35 -12.76 5.42
N LEU A 96 -6.49 -12.34 4.18
CA LEU A 96 -7.76 -12.27 3.44
C LEU A 96 -7.62 -13.00 2.09
N PRO A 97 -7.42 -14.33 2.07
CA PRO A 97 -7.17 -15.10 0.86
C PRO A 97 -8.33 -15.07 -0.14
N GLU A 98 -9.53 -14.73 0.31
CA GLU A 98 -10.71 -14.53 -0.53
C GLU A 98 -10.71 -13.20 -1.29
N LYS A 99 -9.80 -12.27 -0.95
CA LYS A 99 -9.68 -10.94 -1.56
C LYS A 99 -8.55 -10.90 -2.58
N SER A 100 -8.85 -10.35 -3.74
CA SER A 100 -7.86 -10.07 -4.77
C SER A 100 -6.89 -8.95 -4.34
N ALA A 101 -5.69 -8.91 -4.93
CA ALA A 101 -4.74 -7.81 -4.69
C ALA A 101 -5.34 -6.43 -5.03
N GLN A 102 -6.19 -6.36 -6.06
CA GLN A 102 -6.95 -5.17 -6.42
C GLN A 102 -7.84 -4.70 -5.26
N GLU A 103 -8.61 -5.62 -4.66
CA GLU A 103 -9.48 -5.29 -3.53
C GLU A 103 -8.67 -4.86 -2.30
N ILE A 104 -7.55 -5.54 -2.01
CA ILE A 104 -6.65 -5.16 -0.90
C ILE A 104 -6.08 -3.75 -1.10
N MET A 105 -5.73 -3.38 -2.32
CA MET A 105 -5.30 -2.02 -2.66
C MET A 105 -6.46 -1.00 -2.70
N GLN A 106 -7.70 -1.49 -2.65
CA GLN A 106 -8.94 -0.72 -2.78
C GLN A 106 -9.01 0.06 -4.10
N TYR A 107 -8.47 -0.54 -5.16
CA TYR A 107 -8.49 0.02 -6.50
C TYR A 107 -9.79 -0.32 -7.23
N SER A 108 -10.29 0.63 -8.03
CA SER A 108 -11.27 0.32 -9.06
C SER A 108 -10.64 -0.57 -10.15
N SER A 109 -11.47 -1.20 -10.98
CA SER A 109 -10.98 -2.04 -12.07
C SER A 109 -10.17 -1.21 -13.08
N GLU A 110 -10.58 0.03 -13.32
CA GLU A 110 -9.87 0.97 -14.19
C GLU A 110 -8.51 1.35 -13.61
N GLN A 111 -8.44 1.62 -12.30
CA GLN A 111 -7.17 1.94 -11.64
C GLN A 111 -6.20 0.77 -11.68
N TRP A 112 -6.69 -0.44 -11.41
CA TRP A 112 -5.86 -1.65 -11.48
C TRP A 112 -5.36 -1.90 -12.89
N GLN A 113 -6.25 -1.82 -13.89
CA GLN A 113 -5.89 -2.03 -15.29
C GLN A 113 -4.89 -0.97 -15.77
N TRP A 114 -5.06 0.28 -15.36
CA TRP A 114 -4.09 1.34 -15.67
C TRP A 114 -2.69 0.98 -15.16
N CYS A 115 -2.57 0.49 -13.92
CA CYS A 115 -1.26 0.09 -13.39
C CYS A 115 -0.63 -1.06 -14.19
N VAL A 116 -1.44 -2.03 -14.61
CA VAL A 116 -0.98 -3.15 -15.45
C VAL A 116 -0.51 -2.64 -16.81
N ASP A 117 -1.31 -1.82 -17.49
CA ASP A 117 -1.01 -1.31 -18.83
C ASP A 117 0.23 -0.39 -18.85
N ASN A 118 0.49 0.31 -17.75
CA ASN A 118 1.57 1.29 -17.61
C ASN A 118 2.75 0.78 -16.76
N GLU A 119 2.78 -0.51 -16.39
CA GLU A 119 3.81 -1.07 -15.49
C GLU A 119 5.24 -0.82 -16.00
N ALA A 120 5.47 -1.08 -17.29
CA ALA A 120 6.76 -0.87 -17.94
C ALA A 120 7.14 0.61 -18.02
N ASP A 121 6.19 1.49 -18.36
CA ASP A 121 6.44 2.92 -18.50
C ASP A 121 6.75 3.57 -17.14
N MET A 122 6.04 3.17 -16.08
CA MET A 122 6.35 3.60 -14.71
C MET A 122 7.77 3.16 -14.29
N TYR A 123 8.16 1.93 -14.62
CA TYR A 123 9.49 1.41 -14.28
C TYR A 123 10.60 2.18 -14.99
N VAL A 124 10.40 2.47 -16.29
CA VAL A 124 11.32 3.29 -17.08
C VAL A 124 11.43 4.67 -16.47
N TYR A 125 10.31 5.34 -16.17
CA TYR A 125 10.31 6.66 -15.54
C TYR A 125 11.07 6.69 -14.21
N PHE A 126 10.85 5.72 -13.31
CA PHE A 126 11.58 5.65 -12.04
C PHE A 126 13.07 5.34 -12.21
N THR A 127 13.44 4.64 -13.28
CA THR A 127 14.85 4.36 -13.61
C THR A 127 15.54 5.60 -14.19
N GLU A 128 14.94 6.23 -15.20
CA GLU A 128 15.49 7.42 -15.87
C GLU A 128 15.57 8.62 -14.93
N SER A 129 14.64 8.72 -13.99
CA SER A 129 14.66 9.75 -12.94
C SER A 129 15.58 9.40 -11.77
N GLU A 130 16.26 8.24 -11.80
CA GLU A 130 17.08 7.70 -10.71
C GLU A 130 16.34 7.51 -9.36
N TYR A 131 15.00 7.55 -9.38
CA TYR A 131 14.16 7.58 -8.18
C TYR A 131 14.28 6.33 -7.31
N PHE A 132 14.53 5.14 -7.88
CA PHE A 132 14.62 3.91 -7.08
C PHE A 132 15.59 4.01 -5.91
N PHE A 133 16.72 4.71 -6.10
CA PHE A 133 17.78 4.83 -5.09
C PHE A 133 17.82 6.21 -4.41
N ASP A 134 16.90 7.11 -4.78
CA ASP A 134 16.74 8.43 -4.17
C ASP A 134 16.13 8.31 -2.76
N GLU A 135 16.51 9.21 -1.86
CA GLU A 135 16.04 9.30 -0.48
C GLU A 135 15.03 10.44 -0.25
N ASP A 136 14.63 11.19 -1.29
CA ASP A 136 13.65 12.26 -1.19
C ASP A 136 12.33 11.72 -0.59
N LYS A 137 11.97 12.31 0.55
CA LYS A 137 10.76 11.94 1.30
C LYS A 137 9.49 12.24 0.50
N LYS A 138 9.52 13.21 -0.41
CA LYS A 138 8.38 13.56 -1.26
C LYS A 138 7.98 12.45 -2.22
N LEU A 139 8.90 11.53 -2.56
CA LEU A 139 8.58 10.39 -3.43
C LEU A 139 7.53 9.46 -2.79
N SER A 140 7.56 9.31 -1.46
CA SER A 140 6.55 8.54 -0.74
C SER A 140 5.17 9.17 -0.86
N GLU A 141 5.07 10.48 -0.65
CA GLU A 141 3.80 11.22 -0.78
C GLU A 141 3.29 11.21 -2.22
N ARG A 142 4.18 11.25 -3.22
CA ARG A 142 3.82 11.24 -4.64
C ARG A 142 3.33 9.89 -5.14
N PHE A 143 3.92 8.79 -4.65
CA PHE A 143 3.76 7.48 -5.28
C PHE A 143 3.35 6.34 -4.35
N ILE A 144 3.52 6.43 -3.04
CA ILE A 144 3.25 5.31 -2.11
C ILE A 144 2.03 5.58 -1.23
N GLU A 145 1.94 6.79 -0.68
CA GLU A 145 0.89 7.17 0.26
C GLU A 145 -0.46 7.42 -0.46
N PRO A 146 -1.60 7.30 0.25
CA PRO A 146 -2.91 7.58 -0.32
C PRO A 146 -3.03 9.00 -0.86
N ALA A 147 -3.31 9.11 -2.16
CA ALA A 147 -3.50 10.35 -2.90
C ALA A 147 -4.63 10.16 -3.92
N PRO A 148 -5.28 11.24 -4.40
CA PRO A 148 -6.28 11.13 -5.47
C PRO A 148 -5.68 10.61 -6.78
N PHE A 149 -4.41 10.92 -7.03
CA PHE A 149 -3.62 10.47 -8.16
C PHE A 149 -2.12 10.57 -7.84
N SER A 150 -1.28 9.84 -8.57
CA SER A 150 0.17 9.95 -8.48
C SER A 150 0.70 11.04 -9.41
N LYS A 151 1.79 11.71 -9.02
CA LYS A 151 2.28 12.89 -9.74
C LYS A 151 3.54 12.56 -10.52
N PHE A 152 3.44 12.45 -11.83
CA PHE A 152 4.57 12.30 -12.75
C PHE A 152 5.06 13.66 -13.29
N PHE A 153 4.36 14.74 -12.94
CA PHE A 153 4.53 16.09 -13.47
C PHE A 153 4.22 16.19 -14.95
N THR A 154 3.12 15.53 -15.34
CA THR A 154 2.54 15.58 -16.68
C THR A 154 1.14 16.18 -16.63
N ASP A 155 0.63 16.63 -17.78
CA ASP A 155 -0.73 17.19 -17.88
C ASP A 155 -1.83 16.14 -17.63
N THR A 156 -1.48 14.85 -17.68
CA THR A 156 -2.37 13.70 -17.48
C THR A 156 -2.22 13.06 -16.10
N ASP A 157 -1.53 13.72 -15.15
CA ASP A 157 -1.32 13.17 -13.80
C ASP A 157 -2.64 12.77 -13.10
N ASN A 158 -3.71 13.52 -13.37
CA ASN A 158 -5.06 13.28 -12.82
C ASN A 158 -5.69 11.95 -13.27
N GLU A 159 -5.18 11.33 -14.33
CA GLU A 159 -5.65 10.03 -14.83
C GLU A 159 -4.92 8.87 -14.16
N THR A 160 -3.82 9.15 -13.45
CA THR A 160 -3.04 8.10 -12.79
C THR A 160 -3.70 7.69 -11.46
N PRO A 161 -3.71 6.40 -11.11
CA PRO A 161 -4.10 5.95 -9.77
C PRO A 161 -3.17 6.57 -8.71
N GLY A 162 -3.68 6.81 -7.52
CA GLY A 162 -2.81 7.04 -6.36
C GLY A 162 -2.12 5.74 -5.94
N ARG A 163 -0.98 5.83 -5.24
CA ARG A 163 -0.24 4.67 -4.68
C ARG A 163 0.43 3.73 -5.70
N VAL A 164 0.73 4.18 -6.92
CA VAL A 164 1.36 3.34 -7.96
C VAL A 164 2.72 2.77 -7.56
N GLY A 165 3.48 3.47 -6.71
CA GLY A 165 4.72 2.99 -6.11
C GLY A 165 4.50 1.85 -5.11
N ALA A 166 3.38 1.85 -4.36
CA ALA A 166 3.00 0.71 -3.53
C ALA A 166 2.58 -0.48 -4.39
N TRP A 167 1.84 -0.24 -5.47
CA TRP A 167 1.47 -1.28 -6.44
C TRP A 167 2.72 -1.93 -7.08
N MET A 168 3.68 -1.13 -7.53
CA MET A 168 4.93 -1.65 -8.09
C MET A 168 5.79 -2.35 -7.01
N GLY A 169 5.78 -1.85 -5.79
CA GLY A 169 6.37 -2.52 -4.63
C GLY A 169 5.81 -3.93 -4.42
N LEU A 170 4.49 -4.11 -4.56
CA LEU A 170 3.83 -5.41 -4.55
C LEU A 170 4.32 -6.32 -5.69
N GLN A 171 4.44 -5.79 -6.92
CA GLN A 171 4.96 -6.57 -8.07
C GLN A 171 6.42 -7.01 -7.86
N ILE A 172 7.28 -6.15 -7.30
CA ILE A 172 8.66 -6.50 -6.94
C ILE A 172 8.68 -7.67 -5.95
N CYS A 173 7.81 -7.63 -4.93
CA CYS A 173 7.74 -8.69 -3.94
C CYS A 173 7.24 -10.02 -4.55
N HIS A 174 6.24 -9.99 -5.43
CA HIS A 174 5.81 -11.17 -6.18
C HIS A 174 6.92 -11.74 -7.06
N ALA A 175 7.63 -10.88 -7.79
CA ALA A 175 8.77 -11.29 -8.61
C ALA A 175 9.87 -11.94 -7.77
N TYR A 176 10.18 -11.38 -6.60
CA TYR A 176 11.13 -11.98 -5.65
C TYR A 176 10.71 -13.38 -5.21
N LEU A 177 9.48 -13.56 -4.73
CA LEU A 177 9.00 -14.87 -4.27
C LEU A 177 8.95 -15.90 -5.41
N LYS A 178 8.62 -15.46 -6.63
CA LYS A 178 8.66 -16.32 -7.82
C LYS A 178 10.08 -16.80 -8.15
N GLN A 179 11.08 -15.93 -8.01
CA GLN A 179 12.48 -16.29 -8.25
C GLN A 179 13.10 -17.09 -7.10
N ASN A 180 12.51 -17.03 -5.90
CA ASN A 180 13.02 -17.66 -4.69
C ASN A 180 11.98 -18.60 -4.07
N PRO A 181 11.55 -19.67 -4.76
CA PRO A 181 10.43 -20.52 -4.33
C PRO A 181 10.68 -21.30 -3.02
N LYS A 182 11.92 -21.31 -2.51
CA LYS A 182 12.29 -21.91 -1.23
C LYS A 182 12.12 -20.97 -0.04
N VAL A 183 11.93 -19.68 -0.29
CA VAL A 183 11.73 -18.68 0.77
C VAL A 183 10.25 -18.66 1.12
N ASP A 184 9.92 -19.01 2.35
CA ASP A 184 8.54 -18.90 2.84
C ASP A 184 8.15 -17.44 3.13
N LEU A 185 6.85 -17.19 3.25
CA LEU A 185 6.31 -15.84 3.46
C LEU A 185 6.82 -15.19 4.75
N ALA A 186 6.93 -15.93 5.85
CA ALA A 186 7.37 -15.37 7.13
C ALA A 186 8.83 -14.91 7.09
N THR A 187 9.70 -15.72 6.49
CA THR A 187 11.10 -15.39 6.24
C THR A 187 11.21 -14.19 5.30
N PHE A 188 10.41 -14.15 4.25
CA PHE A 188 10.38 -13.01 3.34
C PHE A 188 9.94 -11.72 4.04
N LEU A 189 8.86 -11.74 4.82
CA LEU A 189 8.33 -10.56 5.49
C LEU A 189 9.34 -9.97 6.51
N SER A 190 10.12 -10.83 7.17
CA SER A 190 11.13 -10.43 8.16
C SER A 190 12.49 -10.00 7.56
N ASP A 191 12.77 -10.26 6.27
CA ASP A 191 14.04 -9.88 5.63
C ASP A 191 14.14 -8.35 5.39
N ASN A 192 15.00 -7.67 6.16
CA ASN A 192 15.19 -6.21 6.06
C ASN A 192 16.22 -5.78 5.01
N ASP A 193 16.79 -6.71 4.24
CA ASP A 193 17.67 -6.37 3.12
C ASP A 193 16.86 -6.09 1.84
N TYR A 194 16.16 -4.97 1.84
CA TYR A 194 15.30 -4.55 0.74
C TYR A 194 16.06 -4.36 -0.58
N LEU A 195 17.33 -3.95 -0.54
CA LEU A 195 18.15 -3.81 -1.75
C LEU A 195 18.53 -5.16 -2.35
N LYS A 196 18.84 -6.15 -1.50
CA LYS A 196 18.99 -7.54 -1.94
C LYS A 196 17.68 -8.08 -2.53
N ILE A 197 16.54 -7.86 -1.86
CA ILE A 197 15.22 -8.26 -2.38
C ILE A 197 14.98 -7.66 -3.77
N PHE A 198 15.23 -6.36 -3.95
CA PHE A 198 15.09 -5.71 -5.25
C PHE A 198 15.99 -6.35 -6.31
N LYS A 199 17.28 -6.53 -6.01
CA LYS A 199 18.27 -7.12 -6.92
C LYS A 199 17.95 -8.57 -7.30
N ASP A 200 17.48 -9.35 -6.33
CA ASP A 200 17.22 -10.79 -6.49
C ASP A 200 15.84 -11.05 -7.11
N SER A 201 14.93 -10.08 -7.07
CA SER A 201 13.64 -10.15 -7.78
C SER A 201 13.79 -10.23 -9.30
N LYS A 202 14.91 -9.72 -9.85
CA LYS A 202 15.10 -9.51 -11.29
C LYS A 202 13.94 -8.74 -11.93
N TYR A 203 13.26 -7.91 -11.15
CA TYR A 203 12.10 -7.17 -11.60
C TYR A 203 12.50 -6.14 -12.66
N LYS A 204 12.03 -6.39 -13.88
CA LYS A 204 12.19 -5.54 -15.05
C LYS A 204 11.02 -5.84 -16.00
N PRO A 205 9.88 -5.15 -15.83
CA PRO A 205 8.72 -5.34 -16.71
C PRO A 205 9.08 -4.99 -18.15
N ILE A 206 8.55 -5.76 -19.10
CA ILE A 206 8.73 -5.57 -20.55
C ILE A 206 7.32 -5.42 -21.14
N LYS A 207 7.14 -4.50 -22.08
CA LYS A 207 5.90 -4.37 -22.87
C LYS A 207 5.66 -5.59 -23.76
#